data_AF-A0A1S9SZK4-F1
#
_entry.id   AF-A0A1S9SZK4-F1
#
_cell.length_a   1.000
_cell.length_b   1.000
_cell.length_c   1.000
_cell.angle_alpha   90.00
_cell.angle_beta   90.00
_cell.angle_gamma   90.00
#
_symmetry.space_group_name_H-M   'P 1'
#
loop_
_entity.id
_entity.type
_entity.pdbx_description
1 polymer ?
#
loop_
_entity_poly.entity_id
_entity_poly.type
_entity_poly.pdbx_seq_one_letter_code
_entity_poly.pdbx_strand_id
1 'polypeptide(L)'
;LTTSPVDISIIDSVANRTYPGAVQLANKAFADNQPSLLVAKRKPLNISIDLPGMRKDNTITVQNPTYGNVSGAVDELVSTWNEKYSKTHTLPARMQYTESMVYSKSQIASALNVNAKYLDNSLNIDFKAIADGEKKVMVAAYKQIFYTVSAELPNNPSDLFDNSVTFDELTRKGVSNTAPPVMVSNVAYGRTVYVKLETSSKSKDVQAAFKALIKGQGVEASGQYKDIFEDSTFTAVVLGGDAKEHNKVVSKDFNEIRNIIKDNAELSPKNPAYPISYTSTFLKDNATAAVHNNTDYIETTTTEYSSAKMTLDHYGAYVAQFDVSWDEFSYDENGKEVLTHKTWEGNGQDKTAHYSTVIPLPPNSKNVKVVARECTGLAWEWWRTIINEQNVPLTNEIKVSIGGTTLYPSANISH
;
A
#
# COMPACT_ATOMS: atom_id res chain seq x y z
N LEU A 1 -8.45 -11.24 6.01
CA LEU A 1 -8.17 -11.09 4.56
C LEU A 1 -8.16 -12.47 3.92
N THR A 2 -8.94 -12.67 2.87
CA THR A 2 -9.00 -13.92 2.11
C THR A 2 -8.70 -13.65 0.64
N THR A 3 -7.69 -14.32 0.08
CA THR A 3 -7.32 -14.19 -1.34
C THR A 3 -7.12 -15.56 -1.98
N SER A 4 -7.27 -15.65 -3.29
CA SER A 4 -7.08 -16.90 -4.05
C SER A 4 -6.36 -16.64 -5.38
N PRO A 5 -5.13 -16.09 -5.35
CA PRO A 5 -4.34 -15.86 -6.56
C PRO A 5 -4.05 -17.17 -7.31
N VAL A 6 -4.19 -17.11 -8.62
CA VAL A 6 -3.75 -18.16 -9.58
C VAL A 6 -2.40 -17.83 -10.20
N ASP A 7 -2.07 -16.55 -10.25
CA ASP A 7 -0.77 -16.04 -10.66
C ASP A 7 0.13 -16.02 -9.43
N ILE A 8 1.29 -16.65 -9.48
CA ILE A 8 2.18 -16.84 -8.32
C ILE A 8 3.47 -16.10 -8.59
N SER A 9 3.84 -15.18 -7.71
CA SER A 9 5.08 -14.40 -7.84
C SER A 9 6.33 -15.30 -7.78
N ILE A 10 7.32 -14.99 -8.61
CA ILE A 10 8.61 -15.66 -8.64
C ILE A 10 9.62 -14.83 -7.84
N ILE A 11 10.39 -15.52 -7.00
CA ILE A 11 11.54 -14.93 -6.32
C ILE A 11 12.78 -15.34 -7.10
N ASP A 12 13.66 -14.38 -7.42
CA ASP A 12 14.83 -14.58 -8.26
C ASP A 12 15.74 -15.73 -7.77
N SER A 13 15.91 -15.86 -6.45
CA SER A 13 16.73 -16.92 -5.84
C SER A 13 16.26 -18.36 -6.11
N VAL A 14 15.04 -18.54 -6.61
CA VAL A 14 14.47 -19.85 -6.99
C VAL A 14 13.94 -19.88 -8.42
N ALA A 15 14.30 -18.89 -9.25
CA ALA A 15 13.83 -18.80 -10.64
C ALA A 15 14.16 -20.04 -11.48
N ASN A 16 15.27 -20.72 -11.18
CA ASN A 16 15.66 -21.97 -11.85
C ASN A 16 14.68 -23.15 -11.64
N ARG A 17 13.71 -23.02 -10.73
CA ARG A 17 12.65 -24.03 -10.49
C ARG A 17 11.35 -23.71 -11.21
N THR A 18 11.24 -22.56 -11.87
CA THR A 18 10.02 -22.09 -12.50
C THR A 18 10.29 -21.69 -13.94
N TYR A 19 9.87 -22.55 -14.86
CA TYR A 19 9.97 -22.35 -16.30
C TYR A 19 8.78 -23.06 -16.98
N PRO A 20 8.36 -22.63 -18.18
CA PRO A 20 7.24 -23.27 -18.89
C PRO A 20 7.45 -24.78 -19.01
N GLY A 21 6.49 -25.57 -18.52
CA GLY A 21 6.57 -27.04 -18.53
C GLY A 21 7.32 -27.68 -17.37
N ALA A 22 7.86 -26.90 -16.43
CA ALA A 22 8.38 -27.43 -15.17
C ALA A 22 7.27 -28.18 -14.42
N VAL A 23 7.62 -29.29 -13.77
CA VAL A 23 6.68 -30.01 -12.90
C VAL A 23 7.09 -29.77 -11.45
N GLN A 24 6.14 -29.34 -10.63
CA GLN A 24 6.34 -28.96 -9.24
C GLN A 24 5.37 -29.75 -8.35
N LEU A 25 5.58 -29.67 -7.04
CA LEU A 25 4.67 -30.25 -6.04
C LEU A 25 3.85 -29.15 -5.38
N ALA A 26 2.52 -29.25 -5.43
CA ALA A 26 1.61 -28.32 -4.77
C ALA A 26 1.53 -28.61 -3.26
N ASN A 27 2.54 -28.14 -2.52
CA ASN A 27 2.67 -28.27 -1.08
C ASN A 27 2.86 -26.90 -0.41
N LYS A 28 3.15 -26.87 0.90
CA LYS A 28 3.43 -25.62 1.65
C LYS A 28 4.53 -24.77 0.99
N ALA A 29 5.57 -25.39 0.48
CA ALA A 29 6.69 -24.68 -0.14
C ALA A 29 6.26 -23.98 -1.46
N PHE A 30 5.38 -24.61 -2.25
CA PHE A 30 4.76 -23.96 -3.41
C PHE A 30 3.93 -22.73 -3.00
N ALA A 31 3.11 -22.84 -1.95
CA ALA A 31 2.34 -21.71 -1.42
C ALA A 31 3.22 -20.57 -0.87
N ASP A 32 4.42 -20.89 -0.38
CA ASP A 32 5.39 -19.92 0.14
C ASP A 32 6.30 -19.31 -0.95
N ASN A 33 5.96 -19.48 -2.23
CA ASN A 33 6.76 -19.08 -3.40
C ASN A 33 8.15 -19.74 -3.48
N GLN A 34 8.32 -20.92 -2.89
CA GLN A 34 9.55 -21.73 -2.92
C GLN A 34 9.28 -23.15 -3.41
N PRO A 35 8.78 -23.33 -4.65
CA PRO A 35 8.31 -24.62 -5.12
C PRO A 35 9.40 -25.70 -5.10
N SER A 36 8.97 -26.93 -4.85
CA SER A 36 9.80 -28.13 -5.00
C SER A 36 9.66 -28.68 -6.41
N LEU A 37 10.78 -28.85 -7.12
CA LEU A 37 10.80 -29.35 -8.50
C LEU A 37 10.72 -30.88 -8.51
N LEU A 38 9.81 -31.44 -9.30
CA LEU A 38 9.71 -32.87 -9.59
C LEU A 38 10.50 -33.17 -10.86
N VAL A 39 11.79 -33.47 -10.69
CA VAL A 39 12.68 -33.79 -11.81
C VAL A 39 12.51 -35.26 -12.18
N ALA A 40 12.14 -35.56 -13.42
CA ALA A 40 12.12 -36.92 -13.98
C ALA A 40 12.47 -36.84 -15.47
N LYS A 41 12.74 -37.97 -16.14
CA LYS A 41 12.99 -37.97 -17.58
C LYS A 41 11.71 -37.56 -18.32
N ARG A 42 11.81 -36.57 -19.21
CA ARG A 42 10.65 -35.91 -19.85
C ARG A 42 10.57 -36.26 -21.33
N LYS A 43 9.35 -36.26 -21.88
CA LYS A 43 9.10 -36.21 -23.32
C LYS A 43 9.29 -34.77 -23.85
N PRO A 44 9.42 -34.59 -25.18
CA PRO A 44 9.43 -33.27 -25.80
C PRO A 44 8.17 -32.46 -25.45
N LEU A 45 8.32 -31.13 -25.38
CA LEU A 45 7.24 -30.22 -25.02
C LEU A 45 7.26 -28.99 -25.92
N ASN A 46 6.10 -28.60 -26.44
CA ASN A 46 5.97 -27.33 -27.15
C ASN A 46 5.79 -26.18 -26.16
N ILE A 47 6.50 -25.09 -26.42
CA ILE A 47 6.28 -23.81 -25.74
C ILE A 47 5.96 -22.74 -26.76
N SER A 48 5.08 -21.81 -26.38
CA SER A 48 4.64 -20.72 -27.25
C SER A 48 4.76 -19.37 -26.55
N ILE A 49 5.28 -18.36 -27.25
CA ILE A 49 5.38 -16.98 -26.77
C ILE A 49 4.23 -16.13 -27.35
N ASP A 50 3.75 -15.13 -26.60
CA ASP A 50 2.63 -14.26 -27.01
C ASP A 50 3.08 -12.92 -27.62
N LEU A 51 4.32 -12.83 -28.10
CA LEU A 51 4.82 -11.63 -28.76
C LEU A 51 4.09 -11.38 -30.11
N PRO A 52 3.77 -10.11 -30.44
CA PRO A 52 2.94 -9.76 -31.59
C PRO A 52 3.66 -10.00 -32.91
N GLY A 53 2.90 -10.32 -33.95
CA GLY A 53 3.41 -10.45 -35.32
C GLY A 53 4.02 -11.80 -35.68
N MET A 54 4.39 -12.65 -34.71
CA MET A 54 5.07 -13.92 -34.96
C MET A 54 4.21 -14.97 -35.69
N ARG A 55 2.90 -14.98 -35.45
CA ARG A 55 1.95 -15.96 -36.03
C ARG A 55 2.40 -17.41 -35.80
N LYS A 56 3.00 -18.06 -36.81
CA LYS A 56 3.47 -19.46 -36.74
C LYS A 56 4.89 -19.60 -36.19
N ASP A 57 5.66 -18.51 -36.15
CA ASP A 57 7.04 -18.50 -35.66
C ASP A 57 7.10 -18.38 -34.12
N ASN A 58 5.96 -18.40 -33.43
CA ASN A 58 5.87 -18.16 -31.99
C ASN A 58 6.01 -19.42 -31.12
N THR A 59 6.22 -20.59 -31.73
CA THR A 59 6.21 -21.89 -31.06
C THR A 59 7.46 -22.68 -31.39
N ILE A 60 8.05 -23.34 -30.38
CA ILE A 60 9.22 -24.21 -30.53
C ILE A 60 9.06 -25.49 -29.70
N THR A 61 9.53 -26.61 -30.23
CA THR A 61 9.53 -27.90 -29.54
C THR A 61 10.84 -28.10 -28.78
N VAL A 62 10.76 -28.21 -27.46
CA VAL A 62 11.90 -28.47 -26.58
C VAL A 62 12.02 -29.97 -26.32
N GLN A 63 13.04 -30.62 -26.88
CA GLN A 63 13.18 -32.09 -26.83
C GLN A 63 13.40 -32.66 -25.41
N ASN A 64 14.11 -31.92 -24.55
CA ASN A 64 14.34 -32.29 -23.15
C ASN A 64 14.08 -31.06 -22.28
N PRO A 65 12.84 -30.86 -21.77
CA PRO A 65 12.42 -29.64 -21.09
C PRO A 65 13.02 -29.49 -19.67
N THR A 66 14.32 -29.28 -19.62
CA THR A 66 15.07 -28.80 -18.46
C THR A 66 15.08 -27.27 -18.44
N TYR A 67 15.38 -26.66 -17.29
CA TYR A 67 15.49 -25.20 -17.17
C TYR A 67 16.36 -24.59 -18.28
N GLY A 68 17.60 -25.09 -18.46
CA GLY A 68 18.52 -24.53 -19.45
C GLY A 68 18.03 -24.64 -20.90
N ASN A 69 17.43 -25.79 -21.27
CA ASN A 69 16.91 -25.98 -22.62
C ASN A 69 15.66 -25.13 -22.88
N VAL A 70 14.78 -24.98 -21.88
CA VAL A 70 13.59 -24.13 -22.01
C VAL A 70 13.99 -22.65 -22.04
N SER A 71 14.93 -22.21 -21.20
CA SER A 71 15.48 -20.85 -21.25
C SER A 71 16.09 -20.53 -22.61
N GLY A 72 16.94 -21.42 -23.16
CA GLY A 72 17.50 -21.23 -24.50
C GLY A 72 16.43 -21.16 -25.60
N ALA A 73 15.38 -21.97 -25.49
CA ALA A 73 14.26 -21.93 -26.42
C ALA A 73 13.44 -20.62 -26.31
N VAL A 74 13.27 -20.08 -25.10
CA VAL A 74 12.66 -18.75 -24.90
C VAL A 74 13.54 -17.65 -25.49
N ASP A 75 14.86 -17.71 -25.28
CA ASP A 75 15.81 -16.75 -25.85
C ASP A 75 15.79 -16.77 -27.39
N GLU A 76 15.65 -17.95 -28.00
CA GLU A 76 15.53 -18.12 -29.45
C GLU A 76 14.24 -17.48 -30.00
N LEU A 77 13.10 -17.69 -29.32
CA LEU A 77 11.82 -17.07 -29.67
C LEU A 77 11.91 -15.53 -29.57
N VAL A 78 12.50 -15.00 -28.50
CA VAL A 78 12.68 -13.56 -28.30
C VAL A 78 13.64 -12.97 -29.34
N SER A 79 14.74 -13.66 -29.65
CA SER A 79 15.70 -13.24 -30.68
C SER A 79 15.05 -13.20 -32.06
N THR A 80 14.28 -14.24 -32.40
CA THR A 80 13.47 -14.28 -33.63
C THR A 80 12.53 -13.09 -33.73
N TRP A 81 11.89 -12.72 -32.60
CA TRP A 81 11.01 -11.57 -32.57
C TRP A 81 11.73 -10.24 -32.77
N ASN A 82 12.86 -10.06 -32.07
CA ASN A 82 13.69 -8.87 -32.19
C ASN A 82 14.18 -8.65 -33.62
N GLU A 83 14.62 -9.71 -34.30
CA GLU A 83 15.16 -9.62 -35.65
C GLU A 83 14.08 -9.33 -36.71
N LYS A 84 12.93 -9.99 -36.61
CA LYS A 84 11.90 -9.99 -37.67
C LYS A 84 10.76 -8.99 -37.44
N TYR A 85 10.36 -8.72 -36.20
CA TYR A 85 9.06 -8.08 -35.90
C TYR A 85 9.16 -6.80 -35.05
N SER A 86 10.23 -6.61 -34.26
CA SER A 86 10.36 -5.46 -33.34
C SER A 86 10.37 -4.09 -34.03
N LYS A 87 10.83 -4.00 -35.28
CA LYS A 87 10.89 -2.74 -36.04
C LYS A 87 9.51 -2.15 -36.37
N THR A 88 8.49 -2.99 -36.45
CA THR A 88 7.12 -2.60 -36.81
C THR A 88 6.13 -2.73 -35.65
N HIS A 89 6.56 -3.29 -34.52
CA HIS A 89 5.73 -3.51 -33.34
C HIS A 89 6.48 -3.02 -32.11
N THR A 90 5.97 -1.96 -31.49
CA THR A 90 6.33 -1.61 -30.11
C THR A 90 5.47 -2.41 -29.16
N LEU A 91 6.06 -2.86 -28.05
CA LEU A 91 5.35 -3.66 -27.06
C LEU A 91 5.36 -2.92 -25.71
N PRO A 92 4.34 -2.09 -25.43
CA PRO A 92 4.18 -1.56 -24.10
C PRO A 92 3.89 -2.72 -23.14
N ALA A 93 4.50 -2.71 -21.96
CA ALA A 93 4.23 -3.72 -20.95
C ALA A 93 2.73 -3.75 -20.59
N ARG A 94 2.18 -4.96 -20.47
CA ARG A 94 0.88 -5.16 -19.82
C ARG A 94 1.06 -4.92 -18.33
N MET A 95 0.64 -3.75 -17.88
CA MET A 95 0.76 -3.34 -16.47
C MET A 95 -0.34 -4.00 -15.62
N GLN A 96 0.06 -4.70 -14.57
CA GLN A 96 -0.81 -5.08 -13.46
C GLN A 96 -0.44 -4.25 -12.24
N TYR A 97 -1.44 -3.62 -11.63
CA TYR A 97 -1.26 -2.72 -10.49
C TYR A 97 -2.00 -3.27 -9.27
N THR A 98 -1.30 -3.33 -8.14
CA THR A 98 -1.89 -3.62 -6.83
C THR A 98 -1.31 -2.67 -5.79
N GLU A 99 -2.12 -2.25 -4.82
CA GLU A 99 -1.70 -1.38 -3.72
C GLU A 99 -2.35 -1.84 -2.41
N SER A 100 -1.67 -1.62 -1.29
CA SER A 100 -2.25 -1.84 0.03
C SER A 100 -1.55 -1.01 1.10
N MET A 101 -2.31 -0.59 2.11
CA MET A 101 -1.70 -0.17 3.38
C MET A 101 -1.09 -1.39 4.06
N VAL A 102 0.01 -1.16 4.78
CA VAL A 102 0.73 -2.21 5.49
C VAL A 102 0.32 -2.22 6.95
N TYR A 103 -0.15 -3.37 7.44
CA TYR A 103 -0.49 -3.57 8.85
C TYR A 103 0.27 -4.73 9.48
N SER A 104 0.45 -5.83 8.74
CA SER A 104 1.21 -6.99 9.20
C SER A 104 1.95 -7.67 8.04
N LYS A 105 2.97 -8.47 8.37
CA LYS A 105 3.74 -9.23 7.38
C LYS A 105 2.86 -10.15 6.54
N SER A 106 1.94 -10.88 7.17
CA SER A 106 1.03 -11.81 6.48
C SER A 106 -0.01 -11.07 5.63
N GLN A 107 -0.56 -9.96 6.14
CA GLN A 107 -1.55 -9.17 5.42
C GLN A 107 -0.98 -8.59 4.13
N ILE A 108 0.17 -7.93 4.18
CA ILE A 108 0.74 -7.31 2.98
C ILE A 108 1.21 -8.34 1.95
N ALA A 109 1.76 -9.46 2.40
CA ALA A 109 2.15 -10.58 1.55
C ALA A 109 0.95 -11.18 0.82
N SER A 110 -0.17 -11.36 1.52
CA SER A 110 -1.41 -11.86 0.92
C SER A 110 -2.08 -10.83 -0.01
N ALA A 111 -2.03 -9.54 0.35
CA ALA A 111 -2.63 -8.46 -0.43
C ALA A 111 -1.89 -8.20 -1.76
N LEU A 112 -0.55 -8.24 -1.74
CA LEU A 112 0.29 -8.07 -2.93
C LEU A 112 0.69 -9.39 -3.59
N ASN A 113 0.27 -10.52 -3.04
CA ASN A 113 0.59 -11.85 -3.54
C ASN A 113 2.11 -12.07 -3.73
N VAL A 114 2.89 -11.65 -2.73
CA VAL A 114 4.35 -11.71 -2.74
C VAL A 114 4.84 -12.31 -1.42
N ASN A 115 5.99 -12.98 -1.45
CA ASN A 115 6.60 -13.50 -0.24
C ASN A 115 6.98 -12.36 0.73
N ALA A 116 6.51 -12.46 1.98
CA ALA A 116 6.71 -11.44 3.00
C ALA A 116 8.18 -11.14 3.27
N LYS A 117 9.04 -12.17 3.36
CA LYS A 117 10.47 -12.01 3.65
C LYS A 117 11.17 -11.25 2.52
N TYR A 118 10.76 -11.52 1.29
CA TYR A 118 11.32 -10.84 0.14
C TYR A 118 10.94 -9.35 0.16
N LEU A 119 9.66 -9.04 0.35
CA LEU A 119 9.18 -7.67 0.42
C LEU A 119 9.86 -6.87 1.55
N ASP A 120 10.00 -7.50 2.73
CA ASP A 120 10.67 -6.94 3.90
C ASP A 120 12.15 -6.64 3.62
N ASN A 121 12.88 -7.62 3.06
CA ASN A 121 14.30 -7.45 2.73
C ASN A 121 14.54 -6.37 1.65
N SER A 122 13.66 -6.27 0.65
CA SER A 122 13.80 -5.29 -0.45
C SER A 122 13.45 -3.87 0.01
N LEU A 123 12.29 -3.70 0.66
CA LEU A 123 11.75 -2.38 0.99
C LEU A 123 12.16 -1.88 2.39
N ASN A 124 12.67 -2.76 3.26
CA ASN A 124 12.96 -2.48 4.67
C ASN A 124 11.74 -1.87 5.38
N ILE A 125 10.72 -2.70 5.63
CA ILE A 125 9.45 -2.27 6.21
C ILE A 125 9.52 -2.42 7.74
N ASP A 126 9.36 -1.30 8.44
CA ASP A 126 9.35 -1.29 9.90
C ASP A 126 7.97 -1.65 10.47
N PHE A 127 7.69 -2.95 10.56
CA PHE A 127 6.42 -3.45 11.09
C PHE A 127 6.20 -3.10 12.57
N LYS A 128 7.28 -2.85 13.34
CA LYS A 128 7.16 -2.44 14.74
C LYS A 128 6.63 -1.01 14.82
N ALA A 129 7.25 -0.07 14.10
CA ALA A 129 6.78 1.31 14.05
C ALA A 129 5.35 1.44 13.49
N ILE A 130 4.94 0.55 12.56
CA ILE A 130 3.56 0.49 12.07
C ILE A 130 2.60 0.03 13.19
N ALA A 131 2.95 -1.04 13.90
CA ALA A 131 2.12 -1.57 14.98
C ALA A 131 1.98 -0.59 16.14
N ASP A 132 3.06 0.12 16.47
CA ASP A 132 3.11 1.14 17.53
C ASP A 132 2.46 2.47 17.08
N GLY A 133 1.94 2.55 15.84
CA GLY A 133 1.28 3.74 15.29
C GLY A 133 2.24 4.89 14.96
N GLU A 134 3.56 4.65 15.01
CA GLU A 134 4.63 5.60 14.74
C GLU A 134 4.82 5.90 13.25
N LYS A 135 4.49 4.93 12.37
CA LYS A 135 4.57 5.10 10.91
C LYS A 135 3.32 4.58 10.21
N LYS A 136 2.96 5.23 9.11
CA LYS A 136 1.99 4.74 8.14
C LYS A 136 2.71 4.39 6.84
N VAL A 137 2.49 3.18 6.35
CA VAL A 137 3.16 2.66 5.15
C VAL A 137 2.14 2.14 4.15
N MET A 138 2.30 2.53 2.90
CA MET A 138 1.62 1.94 1.75
C MET A 138 2.66 1.27 0.85
N VAL A 139 2.31 0.12 0.28
CA VAL A 139 3.12 -0.50 -0.77
C VAL A 139 2.26 -0.71 -2.00
N ALA A 140 2.79 -0.29 -3.15
CA ALA A 140 2.25 -0.56 -4.47
C ALA A 140 3.20 -1.48 -5.24
N ALA A 141 2.64 -2.38 -6.05
CA ALA A 141 3.37 -3.27 -6.94
C ALA A 141 2.90 -3.04 -8.38
N TYR A 142 3.85 -2.70 -9.24
CA TYR A 142 3.68 -2.50 -10.68
C TYR A 142 4.34 -3.66 -11.40
N LYS A 143 3.53 -4.63 -11.79
CA LYS A 143 4.02 -5.78 -12.54
C LYS A 143 3.88 -5.49 -14.03
N GLN A 144 5.02 -5.32 -14.69
CA GLN A 144 5.18 -4.94 -16.08
C GLN A 144 5.44 -6.20 -16.90
N ILE A 145 4.38 -6.81 -17.42
CA ILE A 145 4.50 -8.04 -18.21
C ILE A 145 4.81 -7.66 -19.65
N PHE A 146 6.02 -7.99 -20.12
CA PHE A 146 6.41 -7.83 -21.52
C PHE A 146 5.77 -8.95 -22.35
N TYR A 147 5.99 -10.20 -21.98
CA TYR A 147 5.41 -11.34 -22.68
C TYR A 147 5.14 -12.49 -21.72
N THR A 148 4.39 -13.47 -22.18
CA THR A 148 4.20 -14.74 -21.49
C THR A 148 4.62 -15.87 -22.39
N VAL A 149 5.19 -16.91 -21.78
CA VAL A 149 5.47 -18.18 -22.46
C VAL A 149 4.61 -19.25 -21.83
N SER A 150 3.77 -19.88 -22.65
CA SER A 150 2.94 -21.00 -22.26
C SER A 150 3.55 -22.32 -22.68
N ALA A 151 3.31 -23.36 -21.88
CA ALA A 151 3.60 -24.74 -22.23
C ALA A 151 2.32 -25.43 -22.70
N GLU A 152 2.42 -26.25 -23.74
CA GLU A 152 1.30 -27.07 -24.19
C GLU A 152 0.83 -28.00 -23.07
N LEU A 153 -0.47 -27.98 -22.78
CA LEU A 153 -1.06 -28.84 -21.78
C LEU A 153 -1.11 -30.28 -22.30
N PRO A 154 -0.69 -31.28 -21.52
CA PRO A 154 -0.77 -32.66 -21.94
C PRO A 154 -2.22 -33.14 -21.98
N ASN A 155 -2.55 -34.01 -22.92
CA ASN A 155 -3.84 -34.70 -22.94
C ASN A 155 -3.94 -35.67 -21.74
N ASN A 156 -2.85 -36.36 -21.43
CA ASN A 156 -2.72 -37.24 -20.26
C ASN A 156 -1.41 -36.95 -19.50
N PRO A 157 -1.35 -37.14 -18.18
CA PRO A 157 -0.11 -36.95 -17.40
C PRO A 157 1.11 -37.69 -17.97
N SER A 158 0.90 -38.87 -18.55
CA SER A 158 1.94 -39.71 -19.18
C SER A 158 2.60 -39.08 -20.41
N ASP A 159 1.99 -38.04 -20.99
CA ASP A 159 2.54 -37.33 -22.16
C ASP A 159 3.69 -36.42 -21.76
N LEU A 160 3.84 -36.09 -20.47
CA LEU A 160 4.96 -35.31 -19.96
C LEU A 160 6.21 -36.13 -19.66
N PHE A 161 6.05 -37.41 -19.34
CA PHE A 161 7.11 -38.26 -18.81
C PHE A 161 7.58 -39.28 -19.86
N ASP A 162 8.88 -39.55 -19.88
CA ASP A 162 9.44 -40.63 -20.69
C ASP A 162 8.89 -41.98 -20.22
N ASN A 163 8.75 -42.94 -21.14
CA ASN A 163 8.14 -44.24 -20.86
C ASN A 163 8.90 -45.07 -19.79
N SER A 164 10.15 -44.71 -19.48
CA SER A 164 10.93 -45.32 -18.40
C SER A 164 10.56 -44.83 -17.00
N VAL A 165 9.83 -43.72 -16.86
CA VAL A 165 9.47 -43.14 -15.56
C VAL A 165 8.29 -43.92 -14.96
N THR A 166 8.46 -44.42 -13.73
CA THR A 166 7.41 -45.14 -13.01
C THR A 166 6.75 -44.25 -11.95
N PHE A 167 5.52 -44.59 -11.55
CA PHE A 167 4.85 -43.88 -10.46
C PHE A 167 5.59 -44.02 -9.11
N ASP A 168 6.26 -45.16 -8.88
CA ASP A 168 7.11 -45.37 -7.70
C ASP A 168 8.29 -44.38 -7.66
N GLU A 169 8.88 -44.06 -8.82
CA GLU A 169 9.91 -43.02 -8.92
C GLU A 169 9.34 -41.65 -8.52
N LEU A 170 8.16 -41.29 -9.02
CA LEU A 170 7.51 -40.02 -8.72
C LEU A 170 7.13 -39.92 -7.23
N THR A 171 6.65 -41.02 -6.65
CA THR A 171 6.31 -41.12 -5.22
C THR A 171 7.55 -40.94 -4.35
N ARG A 172 8.67 -41.60 -4.69
CA ARG A 172 9.96 -41.41 -4.02
C ARG A 172 10.49 -39.97 -4.12
N LYS A 173 10.08 -39.23 -5.15
CA LYS A 173 10.40 -37.82 -5.36
C LYS A 173 9.38 -36.84 -4.73
N GLY A 174 8.40 -37.35 -3.99
CA GLY A 174 7.51 -36.56 -3.14
C GLY A 174 6.06 -36.45 -3.62
N VAL A 175 5.70 -37.04 -4.77
CA VAL A 175 4.30 -37.08 -5.21
C VAL A 175 3.46 -37.84 -4.18
N SER A 176 2.41 -37.18 -3.67
CA SER A 176 1.49 -37.74 -2.68
C SER A 176 0.17 -36.98 -2.68
N ASN A 177 -0.82 -37.47 -1.92
CA ASN A 177 -2.11 -36.77 -1.75
C ASN A 177 -1.94 -35.36 -1.12
N THR A 178 -0.91 -35.15 -0.31
CA THR A 178 -0.59 -33.86 0.33
C THR A 178 0.37 -33.00 -0.49
N ALA A 179 0.90 -33.54 -1.59
CA ALA A 179 1.81 -32.85 -2.50
C ALA A 179 1.56 -33.34 -3.94
N PRO A 180 0.36 -33.08 -4.50
CA PRO A 180 0.04 -33.49 -5.86
C PRO A 180 0.90 -32.73 -6.88
N PRO A 181 1.22 -33.35 -8.03
CA PRO A 181 2.05 -32.73 -9.04
C PRO A 181 1.25 -31.69 -9.84
N VAL A 182 1.90 -30.56 -10.12
CA VAL A 182 1.40 -29.50 -10.98
C VAL A 182 2.42 -29.19 -12.08
N MET A 183 1.96 -28.81 -13.26
CA MET A 183 2.82 -28.29 -14.33
C MET A 183 2.69 -26.77 -14.42
N VAL A 184 3.82 -26.09 -14.55
CA VAL A 184 3.88 -24.67 -14.88
C VAL A 184 3.36 -24.48 -16.31
N SER A 185 2.12 -24.02 -16.42
CA SER A 185 1.42 -23.86 -17.70
C SER A 185 1.76 -22.56 -18.40
N ASN A 186 2.07 -21.50 -17.65
CA ASN A 186 2.39 -20.20 -18.20
C ASN A 186 3.34 -19.45 -17.28
N VAL A 187 4.34 -18.78 -17.85
CA VAL A 187 5.27 -17.90 -17.13
C VAL A 187 5.19 -16.51 -17.72
N ALA A 188 4.98 -15.49 -16.88
CA ALA A 188 5.03 -14.10 -17.27
C ALA A 188 6.46 -13.57 -17.12
N TYR A 189 6.95 -12.91 -18.16
CA TYR A 189 8.27 -12.31 -18.22
C TYR A 189 8.17 -10.80 -18.32
N GLY A 190 9.02 -10.12 -17.56
CA GLY A 190 9.09 -8.67 -17.53
C GLY A 190 9.75 -8.18 -16.26
N ARG A 191 9.14 -7.18 -15.61
CA ARG A 191 9.64 -6.57 -14.37
C ARG A 191 8.56 -6.37 -13.33
N THR A 192 8.97 -6.27 -12.07
CA THR A 192 8.08 -5.81 -11.00
C THR A 192 8.73 -4.64 -10.28
N VAL A 193 8.07 -3.49 -10.27
CA VAL A 193 8.49 -2.34 -9.47
C VAL A 193 7.67 -2.29 -8.20
N TYR A 194 8.31 -2.45 -7.05
CA TYR A 194 7.69 -2.24 -5.75
C TYR A 194 7.96 -0.81 -5.29
N VAL A 195 6.92 -0.11 -4.87
CA VAL A 195 6.99 1.26 -4.36
C VAL A 195 6.46 1.29 -2.94
N LYS A 196 7.31 1.69 -1.99
CA LYS A 196 6.93 1.99 -0.61
C LYS A 196 6.72 3.50 -0.46
N LEU A 197 5.59 3.89 0.11
CA LEU A 197 5.31 5.25 0.58
C LEU A 197 5.22 5.19 2.11
N GLU A 198 6.07 5.92 2.80
CA GLU A 198 6.21 5.88 4.26
C GLU A 198 6.14 7.29 4.83
N THR A 199 5.36 7.49 5.89
CA THR A 199 5.27 8.78 6.61
C THR A 199 5.14 8.57 8.12
N SER A 200 5.64 9.53 8.89
CA SER A 200 5.36 9.65 10.34
C SER A 200 4.04 10.37 10.63
N SER A 201 3.43 11.03 9.64
CA SER A 201 2.18 11.78 9.80
C SER A 201 1.08 10.91 10.38
N LYS A 202 0.39 11.43 11.40
CA LYS A 202 -0.73 10.76 12.04
C LYS A 202 -2.06 11.11 11.40
N SER A 203 -2.08 11.97 10.37
CA SER A 203 -3.32 12.38 9.70
C SER A 203 -4.14 11.17 9.24
N LYS A 204 -5.47 11.26 9.40
CA LYS A 204 -6.41 10.27 8.87
C LYS A 204 -6.40 10.21 7.33
N ASP A 205 -5.91 11.26 6.68
CA ASP A 205 -5.96 11.43 5.23
C ASP A 205 -4.75 10.83 4.50
N VAL A 206 -3.78 10.23 5.21
CA VAL A 206 -2.55 9.67 4.64
C VAL A 206 -2.83 8.67 3.50
N GLN A 207 -3.78 7.74 3.67
CA GLN A 207 -4.10 6.79 2.62
C GLN A 207 -4.66 7.48 1.37
N ALA A 208 -5.52 8.49 1.55
CA ALA A 208 -6.10 9.26 0.46
C ALA A 208 -5.04 10.10 -0.26
N ALA A 209 -4.14 10.74 0.50
CA ALA A 209 -3.01 11.51 0.00
C ALA A 209 -2.07 10.64 -0.85
N PHE A 210 -1.69 9.45 -0.35
CA PHE A 210 -0.86 8.50 -1.11
C PHE A 210 -1.54 8.01 -2.39
N LYS A 211 -2.84 7.70 -2.36
CA LYS A 211 -3.59 7.31 -3.57
C LYS A 211 -3.66 8.45 -4.59
N ALA A 212 -3.89 9.68 -4.14
CA ALA A 212 -3.90 10.86 -5.00
C ALA A 212 -2.52 11.08 -5.66
N LEU A 213 -1.45 10.95 -4.85
CA LEU A 213 -0.08 11.02 -5.31
C LEU A 213 0.20 9.97 -6.38
N ILE A 214 -0.13 8.70 -6.17
CA ILE A 214 0.12 7.66 -7.18
C ILE A 214 -0.63 7.97 -8.48
N LYS A 215 -1.92 8.35 -8.40
CA LYS A 215 -2.76 8.65 -9.58
C LYS A 215 -2.36 9.90 -10.35
N GLY A 216 -1.49 10.75 -9.79
CA GLY A 216 -1.11 12.02 -10.41
C GLY A 216 -2.26 13.02 -10.50
N GLN A 217 -3.26 12.89 -9.65
CA GLN A 217 -4.31 13.90 -9.50
C GLN A 217 -3.67 15.12 -8.85
N GLY A 218 -3.79 16.32 -9.46
CA GLY A 218 -3.14 17.57 -9.03
C GLY A 218 -3.07 17.73 -7.50
N VAL A 219 -1.97 17.25 -6.94
CA VAL A 219 -1.78 17.04 -5.51
C VAL A 219 -1.56 18.36 -4.78
N GLU A 220 -1.18 19.39 -5.54
CA GLU A 220 -0.82 20.73 -5.10
C GLU A 220 -2.02 21.57 -4.61
N ALA A 221 -3.26 21.10 -4.79
CA ALA A 221 -4.47 21.86 -4.45
C ALA A 221 -4.96 21.68 -3.00
N SER A 222 -4.45 20.70 -2.24
CA SER A 222 -4.82 20.46 -0.83
C SER A 222 -3.65 20.76 0.09
N GLY A 223 -3.74 21.84 0.89
CA GLY A 223 -2.71 22.19 1.88
C GLY A 223 -2.41 21.04 2.86
N GLN A 224 -3.43 20.28 3.26
CA GLN A 224 -3.28 19.14 4.19
C GLN A 224 -2.47 17.98 3.59
N TYR A 225 -2.52 17.78 2.27
CA TYR A 225 -1.73 16.72 1.65
C TYR A 225 -0.26 17.11 1.54
N LYS A 226 0.02 18.40 1.34
CA LYS A 226 1.39 18.93 1.29
C LYS A 226 2.17 18.58 2.56
N ASP A 227 1.59 18.81 3.72
CA ASP A 227 2.21 18.49 5.02
C ASP A 227 2.50 16.99 5.14
N ILE A 228 1.58 16.13 4.70
CA ILE A 228 1.79 14.67 4.66
C ILE A 228 3.00 14.32 3.79
N PHE A 229 3.16 14.93 2.61
CA PHE A 229 4.27 14.60 1.71
C PHE A 229 5.61 15.15 2.17
N GLU A 230 5.66 16.29 2.85
CA GLU A 230 6.90 16.82 3.44
C GLU A 230 7.49 15.84 4.47
N ASP A 231 6.61 15.18 5.23
CA ASP A 231 6.89 14.11 6.18
C ASP A 231 6.93 12.71 5.56
N SER A 232 6.89 12.60 4.23
CA SER A 232 6.93 11.32 3.52
C SER A 232 8.29 11.01 2.92
N THR A 233 8.57 9.72 2.78
CA THR A 233 9.70 9.18 2.02
C THR A 233 9.19 8.07 1.12
N PHE A 234 9.65 8.08 -0.13
CA PHE A 234 9.27 7.10 -1.14
C PHE A 234 10.47 6.20 -1.46
N THR A 235 10.22 4.92 -1.66
CA THR A 235 11.25 3.95 -2.03
C THR A 235 10.76 3.11 -3.19
N ALA A 236 11.50 3.07 -4.30
CA ALA A 236 11.25 2.13 -5.39
C ALA A 236 12.32 1.05 -5.42
N VAL A 237 11.91 -0.18 -5.68
CA VAL A 237 12.80 -1.32 -5.97
C VAL A 237 12.30 -2.00 -7.24
N VAL A 238 13.19 -2.13 -8.22
CA VAL A 238 12.91 -2.82 -9.49
C VAL A 238 13.43 -4.24 -9.42
N LEU A 239 12.57 -5.20 -9.78
CA LEU A 239 12.90 -6.63 -9.84
C LEU A 239 12.72 -7.17 -11.25
N GLY A 240 13.53 -8.18 -11.58
CA GLY A 240 13.56 -8.81 -12.90
C GLY A 240 14.58 -8.13 -13.81
N GLY A 241 15.85 -8.11 -13.39
CA GLY A 241 16.93 -7.37 -14.05
C GLY A 241 18.31 -7.95 -13.69
N ASP A 242 19.35 -7.49 -14.40
CA ASP A 242 20.72 -7.89 -14.12
C ASP A 242 21.12 -7.43 -12.69
N ALA A 243 21.58 -8.37 -11.86
CA ALA A 243 21.59 -8.24 -10.40
C ALA A 243 22.45 -7.09 -9.83
N LYS A 244 23.32 -6.49 -10.65
CA LYS A 244 24.14 -5.32 -10.28
C LYS A 244 23.33 -4.03 -10.12
N GLU A 245 22.10 -3.99 -10.63
CA GLU A 245 21.20 -2.84 -10.59
C GLU A 245 19.83 -3.19 -9.98
N HIS A 246 19.80 -3.86 -8.83
CA HIS A 246 18.64 -3.73 -7.93
C HIS A 246 18.61 -2.27 -7.44
N ASN A 247 18.15 -1.36 -8.32
CA ASN A 247 18.17 0.07 -8.14
C ASN A 247 17.11 0.43 -7.09
N LYS A 248 17.50 0.30 -5.83
CA LYS A 248 16.75 0.85 -4.72
C LYS A 248 16.94 2.35 -4.75
N VAL A 249 15.89 3.06 -5.14
CA VAL A 249 15.86 4.52 -5.10
C VAL A 249 15.05 4.94 -3.89
N VAL A 250 15.61 5.82 -3.07
CA VAL A 250 14.93 6.43 -1.94
C VAL A 250 14.88 7.93 -2.22
N SER A 251 13.68 8.49 -2.27
CA SER A 251 13.48 9.88 -2.66
C SER A 251 12.32 10.53 -1.90
N LYS A 252 12.39 11.86 -1.78
CA LYS A 252 11.24 12.69 -1.39
C LYS A 252 10.46 13.20 -2.61
N ASP A 253 11.01 13.09 -3.82
CA ASP A 253 10.31 13.46 -5.05
C ASP A 253 9.67 12.22 -5.68
N PHE A 254 8.34 12.18 -5.68
CA PHE A 254 7.61 11.07 -6.30
C PHE A 254 7.76 11.04 -7.83
N ASN A 255 8.19 12.12 -8.48
CA ASN A 255 8.46 12.10 -9.93
C ASN A 255 9.64 11.20 -10.29
N GLU A 256 10.65 11.07 -9.42
CA GLU A 256 11.73 10.09 -9.61
C GLU A 256 11.16 8.66 -9.65
N ILE A 257 10.21 8.36 -8.76
CA ILE A 257 9.52 7.08 -8.72
C ILE A 257 8.68 6.86 -10.00
N ARG A 258 7.99 7.90 -10.49
CA ARG A 258 7.25 7.81 -11.76
C ARG A 258 8.16 7.51 -12.94
N ASN A 259 9.33 8.14 -12.98
CA ASN A 259 10.31 7.91 -14.04
C ASN A 259 10.82 6.47 -14.00
N ILE A 260 11.12 5.92 -12.80
CA ILE A 260 11.49 4.51 -12.67
C ILE A 260 10.39 3.58 -13.19
N ILE A 261 9.12 3.84 -12.84
CA ILE A 261 8.01 3.03 -13.35
C ILE A 261 7.94 3.13 -14.89
N LYS A 262 8.07 4.33 -15.46
CA LYS A 262 7.97 4.56 -16.91
C LYS A 262 9.15 3.93 -17.67
N ASP A 263 10.38 4.16 -17.22
CA ASP A 263 11.61 3.75 -17.91
C ASP A 263 11.77 2.23 -17.95
N ASN A 264 11.11 1.51 -17.02
CA ASN A 264 11.12 0.05 -16.97
C ASN A 264 9.96 -0.60 -17.75
N ALA A 265 9.02 0.17 -18.30
CA ALA A 265 7.77 -0.35 -18.88
C ALA A 265 7.87 -0.84 -20.34
N GLU A 266 9.05 -0.85 -20.96
CA GLU A 266 9.24 -1.26 -22.35
C GLU A 266 10.35 -2.30 -22.53
N LEU A 267 10.05 -3.39 -23.23
CA LEU A 267 11.02 -4.41 -23.59
C LEU A 267 12.09 -3.81 -24.53
N SER A 268 13.36 -3.99 -24.20
CA SER A 268 14.46 -3.63 -25.11
C SER A 268 15.71 -4.46 -24.80
N PRO A 269 16.73 -4.48 -25.68
CA PRO A 269 18.00 -5.14 -25.36
C PRO A 269 18.68 -4.59 -24.10
N LYS A 270 18.43 -3.32 -23.74
CA LYS A 270 18.91 -2.69 -22.50
C LYS A 270 17.99 -2.98 -21.31
N ASN A 271 16.78 -3.47 -21.56
CA ASN A 271 15.76 -3.82 -20.58
C ASN A 271 15.29 -5.28 -20.81
N PRO A 272 16.15 -6.28 -20.56
CA PRO A 272 15.79 -7.68 -20.75
C PRO A 272 14.69 -8.12 -19.77
N ALA A 273 13.90 -9.09 -20.21
CA ALA A 273 12.78 -9.64 -19.45
C ALA A 273 13.24 -10.80 -18.57
N TYR A 274 12.68 -10.89 -17.36
CA TYR A 274 12.92 -12.00 -16.43
C TYR A 274 11.60 -12.60 -15.98
N PRO A 275 11.56 -13.88 -15.58
CA PRO A 275 10.34 -14.49 -15.08
C PRO A 275 9.90 -13.81 -13.76
N ILE A 276 8.71 -13.22 -13.75
CA ILE A 276 8.17 -12.46 -12.60
C ILE A 276 6.99 -13.15 -11.92
N SER A 277 6.25 -13.98 -12.66
CA SER A 277 5.18 -14.80 -12.10
C SER A 277 4.87 -16.00 -12.99
N TYR A 278 4.08 -16.94 -12.48
CA TYR A 278 3.64 -18.10 -13.23
C TYR A 278 2.27 -18.59 -12.78
N THR A 279 1.60 -19.32 -13.66
CA THR A 279 0.43 -20.13 -13.31
C THR A 279 0.79 -21.60 -13.46
N SER A 280 0.15 -22.44 -12.65
CA SER A 280 0.31 -23.89 -12.72
C SER A 280 -1.04 -24.58 -12.89
N THR A 281 -1.01 -25.79 -13.45
CA THR A 281 -2.18 -26.66 -13.62
C THR A 281 -1.93 -28.00 -12.95
N PHE A 282 -2.93 -28.55 -12.28
CA PHE A 282 -2.84 -29.90 -11.71
C PHE A 282 -2.76 -30.93 -12.81
N LEU A 283 -1.81 -31.87 -12.72
CA LEU A 283 -1.68 -32.90 -13.76
C LEU A 283 -2.91 -33.80 -13.84
N LYS A 284 -3.66 -33.97 -12.74
CA LYS A 284 -4.81 -34.87 -12.66
C LYS A 284 -5.93 -34.51 -13.64
N ASP A 285 -6.24 -33.23 -13.75
CA ASP A 285 -7.46 -32.71 -14.41
C ASP A 285 -7.20 -31.44 -15.23
N ASN A 286 -5.94 -31.00 -15.34
CA ASN A 286 -5.52 -29.74 -15.96
C ASN A 286 -6.20 -28.50 -15.35
N ALA A 287 -6.79 -28.59 -14.15
CA ALA A 287 -7.38 -27.44 -13.46
C ALA A 287 -6.28 -26.48 -12.99
N THR A 288 -6.55 -25.18 -13.08
CA THR A 288 -5.61 -24.15 -12.59
C THR A 288 -5.42 -24.27 -11.08
N ALA A 289 -4.17 -24.31 -10.64
CA ALA A 289 -3.82 -24.29 -9.23
C ALA A 289 -3.95 -22.86 -8.68
N ALA A 290 -4.70 -22.70 -7.59
CA ALA A 290 -4.84 -21.45 -6.85
C ALA A 290 -4.24 -21.60 -5.45
N VAL A 291 -3.60 -20.55 -4.95
CA VAL A 291 -3.11 -20.49 -3.56
C VAL A 291 -4.15 -19.77 -2.72
N HIS A 292 -4.85 -20.49 -1.86
CA HIS A 292 -5.85 -19.90 -0.96
C HIS A 292 -5.17 -19.35 0.31
N ASN A 293 -5.12 -18.03 0.45
CA ASN A 293 -4.58 -17.36 1.63
C ASN A 293 -5.70 -16.91 2.55
N ASN A 294 -5.56 -17.18 3.85
CA ASN A 294 -6.42 -16.64 4.89
C ASN A 294 -5.58 -16.13 6.05
N THR A 295 -5.74 -14.86 6.43
CA THR A 295 -5.03 -14.25 7.55
C THR A 295 -5.89 -13.21 8.24
N ASP A 296 -5.79 -13.18 9.57
CA ASP A 296 -6.28 -12.08 10.39
C ASP A 296 -5.15 -11.09 10.67
N TYR A 297 -5.52 -9.83 10.88
CA TYR A 297 -4.61 -8.75 11.22
C TYR A 297 -5.38 -7.61 11.91
N ILE A 298 -4.64 -6.74 12.60
CA ILE A 298 -5.20 -5.54 13.23
C ILE A 298 -4.93 -4.35 12.32
N GLU A 299 -6.00 -3.67 11.92
CA GLU A 299 -5.90 -2.39 11.21
C GLU A 299 -5.73 -1.26 12.24
N THR A 300 -4.53 -0.68 12.29
CA THR A 300 -4.22 0.44 13.18
C THR A 300 -4.53 1.76 12.48
N THR A 301 -5.40 2.57 13.08
CA THR A 301 -5.65 3.94 12.64
C THR A 301 -5.24 4.92 13.75
N THR A 302 -4.70 6.06 13.35
CA THR A 302 -4.32 7.14 14.27
C THR A 302 -4.94 8.43 13.77
N THR A 303 -5.34 9.28 14.72
CA THR A 303 -5.73 10.68 14.49
C THR A 303 -4.92 11.53 15.46
N GLU A 304 -4.36 12.62 14.96
CA GLU A 304 -3.60 13.58 15.77
C GLU A 304 -4.42 14.84 16.00
N TYR A 305 -4.30 15.35 17.20
CA TYR A 305 -4.94 16.56 17.67
C TYR A 305 -3.84 17.49 18.17
N SER A 306 -4.01 18.79 17.94
CA SER A 306 -3.09 19.82 18.42
C SER A 306 -3.73 20.59 19.58
N SER A 307 -2.90 21.01 20.54
CA SER A 307 -3.36 21.94 21.58
C SER A 307 -3.75 23.29 20.98
N ALA A 308 -4.71 23.96 21.59
CA ALA A 308 -5.10 25.31 21.23
C ALA A 308 -4.75 26.32 22.31
N LYS A 309 -4.55 27.58 21.91
CA LYS A 309 -4.51 28.73 22.82
C LYS A 309 -5.73 29.59 22.59
N MET A 310 -6.60 29.69 23.60
CA MET A 310 -7.73 30.60 23.55
C MET A 310 -7.39 31.92 24.23
N THR A 311 -7.35 33.01 23.47
CA THR A 311 -7.16 34.35 24.01
C THR A 311 -8.51 35.01 24.22
N LEU A 312 -8.81 35.39 25.46
CA LEU A 312 -9.93 36.29 25.76
C LEU A 312 -9.41 37.72 25.80
N ASP A 313 -10.08 38.63 25.12
CA ASP A 313 -9.71 40.03 24.98
C ASP A 313 -10.93 40.91 25.24
N HIS A 314 -10.93 41.67 26.32
CA HIS A 314 -12.02 42.57 26.72
C HIS A 314 -11.53 44.01 26.74
N TYR A 315 -12.07 44.81 25.81
CA TYR A 315 -11.83 46.25 25.69
C TYR A 315 -13.13 47.05 25.70
N GLY A 316 -14.26 46.43 26.07
CA GLY A 316 -15.57 47.07 26.13
C GLY A 316 -15.75 47.96 27.36
N ALA A 317 -16.49 49.07 27.20
CA ALA A 317 -16.77 50.02 28.28
C ALA A 317 -17.87 49.51 29.25
N TYR A 318 -17.70 48.30 29.79
CA TYR A 318 -18.60 47.63 30.74
C TYR A 318 -17.85 46.56 31.54
N VAL A 319 -18.44 46.10 32.64
CA VAL A 319 -17.96 44.90 33.35
C VAL A 319 -18.45 43.66 32.60
N ALA A 320 -17.57 42.69 32.39
CA ALA A 320 -17.91 41.44 31.72
C ALA A 320 -17.61 40.22 32.62
N GLN A 321 -18.37 39.14 32.40
CA GLN A 321 -18.07 37.81 32.92
C GLN A 321 -18.01 36.83 31.75
N PHE A 322 -17.08 35.88 31.83
CA PHE A 322 -17.02 34.78 30.88
C PHE A 322 -17.43 33.47 31.57
N ASP A 323 -18.03 32.57 30.81
CA ASP A 323 -18.21 31.16 31.14
C ASP A 323 -17.59 30.32 30.01
N VAL A 324 -16.37 29.84 30.23
CA VAL A 324 -15.64 28.97 29.30
C VAL A 324 -15.60 27.56 29.86
N SER A 325 -15.96 26.57 29.04
CA SER A 325 -15.91 25.16 29.39
C SER A 325 -15.53 24.28 28.21
N TRP A 326 -14.95 23.12 28.47
CA TRP A 326 -14.62 22.10 27.49
C TRP A 326 -14.68 20.72 28.14
N ASP A 327 -14.69 19.67 27.32
CA ASP A 327 -14.51 18.30 27.79
C ASP A 327 -13.15 17.79 27.35
N GLU A 328 -12.40 17.18 28.26
CA GLU A 328 -11.20 16.41 27.95
C GLU A 328 -11.61 14.95 27.73
N PHE A 329 -11.38 14.43 26.52
CA PHE A 329 -11.67 13.03 26.22
C PHE A 329 -10.46 12.13 26.52
N SER A 330 -10.76 10.91 26.96
CA SER A 330 -9.83 9.79 27.12
C SER A 330 -10.56 8.50 26.76
N TYR A 331 -9.85 7.38 26.75
CA TYR A 331 -10.44 6.06 26.49
C TYR A 331 -10.13 5.11 27.63
N ASP A 332 -11.12 4.32 28.03
CA ASP A 332 -10.92 3.25 29.01
C ASP A 332 -10.25 2.02 28.39
N GLU A 333 -10.00 0.99 29.21
CA GLU A 333 -9.39 -0.28 28.78
C GLU A 333 -10.18 -1.03 27.69
N ASN A 334 -11.47 -0.72 27.51
CA ASN A 334 -12.33 -1.31 26.48
C ASN A 334 -12.47 -0.41 25.24
N GLY A 335 -11.76 0.72 25.20
CA GLY A 335 -11.83 1.69 24.11
C GLY A 335 -13.09 2.55 24.13
N LYS A 336 -13.84 2.59 25.24
CA LYS A 336 -14.98 3.49 25.38
C LYS A 336 -14.50 4.88 25.76
N GLU A 337 -15.04 5.88 25.08
CA GLU A 337 -14.72 7.28 25.35
C GLU A 337 -15.24 7.72 26.73
N VAL A 338 -14.37 8.38 27.49
CA VAL A 338 -14.65 8.96 28.81
C VAL A 338 -14.39 10.46 28.75
N LEU A 339 -15.40 11.25 29.11
CA LEU A 339 -15.35 12.71 29.09
C LEU A 339 -15.17 13.28 30.49
N THR A 340 -14.15 14.10 30.67
CA THR A 340 -13.93 14.86 31.90
C THR A 340 -14.26 16.33 31.63
N HIS A 341 -15.35 16.81 32.22
CA HIS A 341 -15.75 18.21 32.07
C HIS A 341 -14.76 19.15 32.78
N LYS A 342 -14.42 20.24 32.10
CA LYS A 342 -13.50 21.28 32.57
C LYS A 342 -14.11 22.66 32.38
N THR A 343 -13.74 23.56 33.28
CA THR A 343 -14.17 24.95 33.27
C THR A 343 -12.97 25.85 33.54
N TRP A 344 -12.96 27.03 32.92
CA TRP A 344 -11.95 28.02 33.25
C TRP A 344 -12.14 28.57 34.67
N GLU A 345 -11.06 28.66 35.45
CA GLU A 345 -11.08 29.11 36.85
C GLU A 345 -11.57 30.56 37.00
N GLY A 346 -11.43 31.37 35.94
CA GLY A 346 -11.92 32.75 35.92
C GLY A 346 -13.41 32.90 35.64
N ASN A 347 -14.16 31.80 35.47
CA ASN A 347 -15.58 31.84 35.18
C ASN A 347 -16.37 32.61 36.24
N GLY A 348 -17.34 33.41 35.79
CA GLY A 348 -18.22 34.19 36.67
C GLY A 348 -17.53 35.29 37.48
N GLN A 349 -16.26 35.61 37.20
CA GLN A 349 -15.54 36.72 37.85
C GLN A 349 -15.61 37.99 37.01
N ASP A 350 -15.86 39.11 37.65
CA ASP A 350 -15.92 40.42 37.01
C ASP A 350 -14.57 40.81 36.37
N LYS A 351 -14.60 41.17 35.09
CA LYS A 351 -13.46 41.68 34.30
C LYS A 351 -13.79 43.06 33.74
N THR A 352 -12.88 44.01 33.94
CA THR A 352 -12.99 45.39 33.43
C THR A 352 -12.05 45.61 32.25
N ALA A 353 -12.36 46.57 31.36
CA ALA A 353 -11.44 46.95 30.31
C ALA A 353 -10.19 47.67 30.86
N HIS A 354 -8.98 47.43 30.35
CA HIS A 354 -8.60 46.37 29.40
C HIS A 354 -8.26 45.08 30.16
N TYR A 355 -8.82 43.94 29.74
CA TYR A 355 -8.50 42.63 30.29
C TYR A 355 -8.14 41.66 29.18
N SER A 356 -7.01 40.97 29.31
CA SER A 356 -6.62 39.90 28.40
C SER A 356 -6.06 38.71 29.16
N THR A 357 -6.41 37.51 28.73
CA THR A 357 -5.90 36.26 29.31
C THR A 357 -5.83 35.18 28.24
N VAL A 358 -4.97 34.19 28.47
CA VAL A 358 -4.85 33.01 27.63
C VAL A 358 -5.29 31.79 28.41
N ILE A 359 -6.17 30.99 27.81
CA ILE A 359 -6.65 29.71 28.30
C ILE A 359 -6.02 28.62 27.43
N PRO A 360 -5.07 27.82 27.96
CA PRO A 360 -4.54 26.69 27.22
C PRO A 360 -5.58 25.57 27.16
N LEU A 361 -5.85 25.07 25.97
CA LEU A 361 -6.70 23.91 25.74
C LEU A 361 -5.82 22.72 25.33
N PRO A 362 -5.79 21.64 26.13
CA PRO A 362 -5.09 20.41 25.76
C PRO A 362 -5.54 19.83 24.41
N PRO A 363 -4.71 19.03 23.72
CA PRO A 363 -5.07 18.45 22.43
C PRO A 363 -6.29 17.54 22.46
N ASN A 364 -6.58 16.93 23.61
CA ASN A 364 -7.76 16.10 23.82
C ASN A 364 -9.00 16.90 24.26
N SER A 365 -9.04 18.20 23.99
CA SER A 365 -10.21 19.04 24.27
C SER A 365 -11.25 18.94 23.16
N LYS A 366 -12.52 18.82 23.54
CA LYS A 366 -13.67 18.93 22.62
C LYS A 366 -14.86 19.60 23.31
N ASN A 367 -15.94 19.79 22.55
CA ASN A 367 -17.16 20.46 23.04
C ASN A 367 -16.85 21.84 23.67
N VAL A 368 -15.90 22.56 23.09
CA VAL A 368 -15.46 23.87 23.61
C VAL A 368 -16.63 24.86 23.50
N LYS A 369 -16.93 25.50 24.63
CA LYS A 369 -18.01 26.48 24.79
C LYS A 369 -17.45 27.77 25.35
N VAL A 370 -17.89 28.89 24.78
CA VAL A 370 -17.52 30.23 25.21
C VAL A 370 -18.77 31.07 25.33
N VAL A 371 -19.04 31.56 26.54
CA VAL A 371 -20.08 32.54 26.80
C VAL A 371 -19.43 33.78 27.40
N ALA A 372 -19.85 34.97 26.97
CA ALA A 372 -19.53 36.21 27.67
C ALA A 372 -20.80 37.02 27.91
N ARG A 373 -20.87 37.67 29.07
CA ARG A 373 -22.00 38.51 29.48
C ARG A 373 -21.49 39.88 29.91
N GLU A 374 -22.19 40.94 29.54
CA GLU A 374 -21.97 42.29 30.08
C GLU A 374 -22.91 42.57 31.26
N CYS A 375 -22.42 43.29 32.26
CA CYS A 375 -23.24 43.84 33.32
C CYS A 375 -23.85 45.15 32.84
N THR A 376 -25.15 45.15 32.57
CA THR A 376 -25.84 46.33 32.00
C THR A 376 -26.21 47.38 33.05
N GLY A 377 -26.28 46.96 34.33
CA GLY A 377 -26.82 47.76 35.43
C GLY A 377 -28.34 48.00 35.35
N LEU A 378 -29.05 47.39 34.39
CA LEU A 378 -30.50 47.51 34.23
C LEU A 378 -31.21 46.50 35.15
N ALA A 379 -32.14 46.98 35.98
CA ALA A 379 -32.87 46.15 36.93
C ALA A 379 -33.62 44.95 36.29
N TRP A 380 -33.99 45.06 35.01
CA TRP A 380 -34.69 44.03 34.25
C TRP A 380 -33.79 43.16 33.35
N GLU A 381 -32.50 43.49 33.20
CA GLU A 381 -31.56 42.76 32.34
C GLU A 381 -30.13 42.87 32.90
N TRP A 382 -29.94 42.53 34.16
CA TRP A 382 -28.69 42.80 34.88
C TRP A 382 -27.43 42.26 34.18
N TRP A 383 -27.56 41.11 33.52
CA TRP A 383 -26.54 40.52 32.65
C TRP A 383 -27.10 40.26 31.25
N ARG A 384 -26.49 40.84 30.23
CA ARG A 384 -26.81 40.56 28.82
C ARG A 384 -25.76 39.65 28.23
N THR A 385 -26.16 38.60 27.53
CA THR A 385 -25.23 37.70 26.83
C THR A 385 -24.74 38.36 25.54
N ILE A 386 -23.43 38.49 25.39
CA ILE A 386 -22.76 39.13 24.25
C ILE A 386 -22.35 38.08 23.21
N ILE A 387 -21.85 36.94 23.69
CA ILE A 387 -21.45 35.79 22.87
C ILE A 387 -21.88 34.50 23.58
N ASN A 388 -22.32 33.52 22.81
CA ASN A 388 -22.67 32.18 23.28
C ASN A 388 -22.37 31.17 22.17
N GLU A 389 -21.10 30.87 22.00
CA GLU A 389 -20.63 29.91 21.00
C GLU A 389 -20.49 28.52 21.60
N GLN A 390 -20.97 27.54 20.86
CA GLN A 390 -20.95 26.12 21.20
C GLN A 390 -20.14 25.37 20.16
N ASN A 391 -19.46 24.29 20.56
CA ASN A 391 -18.66 23.45 19.67
C ASN A 391 -17.62 24.24 18.85
N VAL A 392 -16.97 25.20 19.51
CA VAL A 392 -15.88 25.98 18.90
C VAL A 392 -14.79 25.01 18.43
N PRO A 393 -14.39 25.03 17.15
CA PRO A 393 -13.38 24.11 16.63
C PRO A 393 -12.02 24.38 17.28
N LEU A 394 -11.31 23.30 17.59
CA LEU A 394 -9.98 23.37 18.19
C LEU A 394 -8.94 23.69 17.10
N THR A 395 -8.63 24.98 16.95
CA THR A 395 -7.56 25.51 16.08
C THR A 395 -6.38 25.96 16.92
N ASN A 396 -5.18 26.11 16.33
CA ASN A 396 -3.96 26.48 17.08
C ASN A 396 -4.15 27.75 17.93
N GLU A 397 -4.89 28.73 17.41
CA GLU A 397 -5.28 29.93 18.12
C GLU A 397 -6.80 30.12 18.01
N ILE A 398 -7.42 30.53 19.12
CA ILE A 398 -8.82 30.93 19.18
C ILE A 398 -8.84 32.30 19.85
N LYS A 399 -9.19 33.36 19.13
CA LYS A 399 -9.27 34.70 19.71
C LYS A 399 -10.72 35.10 19.89
N VAL A 400 -11.11 35.29 21.15
CA VAL A 400 -12.43 35.79 21.55
C VAL A 400 -12.27 37.22 22.02
N SER A 401 -12.88 38.15 21.30
CA SER A 401 -12.77 39.58 21.57
C SER A 401 -14.15 40.17 21.87
N ILE A 402 -14.29 40.89 22.98
CA ILE A 402 -15.50 41.63 23.35
C ILE A 402 -15.20 43.12 23.53
N GLY A 403 -16.09 43.98 23.03
CA GLY A 403 -15.87 45.42 22.91
C GLY A 403 -17.15 46.24 22.92
N GLY A 404 -17.04 47.52 22.53
CA GLY A 404 -18.19 48.43 22.41
C GLY A 404 -18.57 49.11 23.73
N THR A 405 -19.84 49.48 23.85
CA THR A 405 -20.40 50.16 25.04
C THR A 405 -21.55 49.32 25.60
N THR A 406 -21.98 49.59 26.84
CA THR A 406 -23.09 48.87 27.48
C THR A 406 -24.41 48.84 26.68
N LEU A 407 -24.64 49.83 25.82
CA LEU A 407 -25.83 49.86 24.96
C LEU A 407 -25.64 49.10 23.65
N TYR A 408 -24.40 49.03 23.17
CA TYR A 408 -24.02 48.42 21.90
C TYR A 408 -22.73 47.63 22.09
N PRO A 409 -22.79 46.46 22.75
CA PRO A 409 -21.63 45.60 22.89
C PRO A 409 -21.31 44.94 21.53
N SER A 410 -20.05 44.59 21.33
CA SER A 410 -19.59 43.80 20.18
C SER A 410 -18.84 42.56 20.65
N ALA A 411 -18.92 41.49 19.88
CA ALA A 411 -18.13 40.28 20.08
C ALA A 411 -17.65 39.72 18.75
N ASN A 412 -16.48 39.09 18.75
CA ASN A 412 -15.92 38.39 17.61
C ASN A 412 -15.16 37.13 18.09
N ILE A 413 -15.26 36.05 17.32
CA ILE A 413 -14.44 34.85 17.46
C ILE A 413 -13.68 34.61 16.14
N SER A 414 -12.37 34.44 16.23
CA SER A 414 -11.52 34.14 15.08
C SER A 414 -10.54 33.00 15.39
N HIS A 415 -10.07 32.34 14.33
CA HIS A 415 -9.26 31.12 14.37
C HIS A 415 -7.94 31.28 13.61
#